data_AF-A0A1J5CEC5-F1
#
_entry.id   AF-A0A1J5CEC5-F1
#
_cell.length_a   1.000
_cell.length_b   1.000
_cell.length_c   1.000
_cell.angle_alpha   90.00
_cell.angle_beta   90.00
_cell.angle_gamma   90.00
#
_symmetry.space_group_name_H-M   'P 1'
#
loop_
_entity.id
_entity.type
_entity.pdbx_description
1 polymer ?
#
loop_
_entity_poly.entity_id
_entity_poly.type
_entity_poly.pdbx_seq_one_letter_code
_entity_poly.pdbx_strand_id
1 'polypeptide(L)'
;MDDIVQQAMRKWPNVPDCYGWLGLDARGNWFMRDEQAQACGPFDGPTPGCKGSELRHGKLIDFIARNYAADTRGCWYFQNGPQRVFVELQATPLVWRLQPGGGVQDHTGRTASVQSCWLDETGHLYLLSDAGLGLVHSQDMHLAADCVEQGLWQPQDCLQADIEHQFGFVKSPQML
;
A
#
# COMPACT_ATOMS: atom_id res chain seq x y z
N MET A 1 15.46 1.25 4.62
CA MET A 1 15.37 2.23 5.70
C MET A 1 16.66 3.03 5.75
N ASP A 2 16.55 4.35 5.66
CA ASP A 2 17.70 5.25 5.56
C ASP A 2 18.53 5.28 6.87
N ASP A 3 19.85 5.46 6.79
CA ASP A 3 20.73 5.48 7.96
C ASP A 3 20.36 6.57 8.99
N ILE A 4 19.89 7.72 8.50
CA ILE A 4 19.45 8.83 9.34
C ILE A 4 18.25 8.44 10.21
N VAL A 5 17.36 7.59 9.69
CA VAL A 5 16.20 7.06 10.42
C VAL A 5 16.67 6.11 11.51
N GLN A 6 17.59 5.20 11.20
CA GLN A 6 18.16 4.27 12.18
C GLN A 6 18.94 4.99 13.31
N GLN A 7 19.63 6.09 12.99
CA GLN A 7 20.29 6.94 13.98
C GLN A 7 19.28 7.62 14.91
N ALA A 8 18.19 8.15 14.35
CA ALA A 8 17.15 8.82 15.14
C ALA A 8 16.42 7.85 16.08
N MET A 9 16.12 6.63 15.63
CA MET A 9 15.53 5.57 16.47
C MET A 9 16.40 5.21 17.67
N ARG A 10 17.73 5.17 17.50
CA ARG A 10 18.67 4.91 18.60
C ARG A 10 18.70 6.05 19.63
N LYS A 11 18.55 7.29 19.17
CA LYS A 11 18.58 8.48 20.02
C LYS A 11 17.29 8.65 20.83
N TRP A 12 16.14 8.30 20.24
CA TRP A 12 14.83 8.49 20.84
C TRP A 12 13.97 7.23 20.64
N PRO A 13 14.15 6.18 21.46
CA PRO A 13 13.49 4.90 21.22
C PRO A 13 11.99 4.91 21.53
N ASN A 14 11.50 5.85 22.34
CA ASN A 14 10.13 5.87 22.87
C ASN A 14 9.34 7.07 22.34
N VAL A 15 9.10 7.12 21.03
CA VAL A 15 8.26 8.15 20.41
C VAL A 15 6.90 7.54 20.08
N PRO A 16 5.77 8.15 20.52
CA PRO A 16 4.45 7.62 20.23
C PRO A 16 4.20 7.48 18.73
N ASP A 17 3.61 6.36 18.35
CA ASP A 17 3.19 6.11 16.98
C ASP A 17 2.07 7.08 16.55
N CYS A 18 2.01 7.36 15.26
CA CYS A 18 1.05 8.25 14.63
C CYS A 18 0.10 7.45 13.75
N TYR A 19 -1.21 7.71 13.85
CA TYR A 19 -2.28 6.96 13.19
C TYR A 19 -3.25 7.91 12.49
N GLY A 20 -3.87 7.45 11.40
CA GLY A 20 -4.96 8.17 10.72
C GLY A 20 -4.52 9.32 9.79
N TRP A 21 -3.29 9.84 9.90
CA TRP A 21 -2.83 11.03 9.18
C TRP A 21 -2.26 10.78 7.78
N LEU A 22 -1.85 9.55 7.47
CA LEU A 22 -1.26 9.18 6.18
C LEU A 22 -2.11 8.09 5.51
N GLY A 23 -2.46 8.29 4.25
CA GLY A 23 -3.22 7.31 3.47
C GLY A 23 -2.52 6.90 2.17
N LEU A 24 -2.80 5.70 1.69
CA LEU A 24 -2.33 5.16 0.41
C LEU A 24 -3.54 4.69 -0.42
N ASP A 25 -3.79 5.37 -1.54
CA ASP A 25 -4.92 5.05 -2.40
C ASP A 25 -4.66 3.82 -3.29
N ALA A 26 -5.70 3.30 -3.93
CA ALA A 26 -5.65 2.14 -4.83
C ALA A 26 -4.85 2.39 -6.12
N ARG A 27 -4.33 3.61 -6.33
CA ARG A 27 -3.46 3.98 -7.45
C ARG A 27 -2.01 4.17 -7.03
N GLY A 28 -1.69 4.03 -5.75
CA GLY A 28 -0.35 4.20 -5.21
C GLY A 28 0.01 5.64 -4.86
N ASN A 29 -0.99 6.53 -4.76
CA ASN A 29 -0.78 7.91 -4.35
C ASN A 29 -0.90 8.06 -2.84
N TRP A 30 -0.01 8.86 -2.27
CA TRP A 30 -0.01 9.20 -0.86
C TRP A 30 -0.95 10.36 -0.57
N PHE A 31 -1.66 10.31 0.55
CA PHE A 31 -2.59 11.34 1.01
C PHE A 31 -2.28 11.76 2.44
N MET A 32 -2.41 13.06 2.70
CA MET A 32 -2.42 13.61 4.05
C MET A 32 -3.88 13.79 4.50
N ARG A 33 -4.21 13.25 5.67
CA ARG A 33 -5.57 13.29 6.24
C ARG A 33 -5.59 14.18 7.47
N ASP A 34 -6.01 15.42 7.30
CA ASP A 34 -6.23 16.34 8.42
C ASP A 34 -7.47 15.94 9.25
N GLU A 35 -7.75 16.70 10.32
CA GLU A 35 -8.90 16.45 11.19
C GLU A 35 -10.23 16.48 10.42
N GLN A 36 -10.35 17.36 9.41
CA GLN A 36 -11.56 17.45 8.59
C GLN A 36 -11.74 16.19 7.74
N ALA A 37 -10.68 15.72 7.08
CA ALA A 37 -10.71 14.49 6.31
C ALA A 37 -11.06 13.28 7.19
N GLN A 38 -10.47 13.19 8.38
CA GLN A 38 -10.78 12.12 9.34
C GLN A 38 -12.23 12.18 9.83
N ALA A 39 -12.77 13.39 10.06
CA ALA A 39 -14.17 13.59 10.42
C ALA A 39 -15.16 13.21 9.31
N CYS A 40 -14.74 13.24 8.04
CA CYS A 40 -15.55 12.79 6.90
C CYS A 40 -15.70 11.26 6.80
N GLY A 41 -14.94 10.48 7.58
CA GLY A 41 -15.04 9.02 7.64
C GLY A 41 -13.74 8.28 7.26
N PRO A 42 -13.82 6.95 7.11
CA PRO A 42 -12.64 6.11 6.83
C PRO A 42 -12.03 6.43 5.46
N PHE A 43 -10.74 6.15 5.29
CA PHE A 43 -9.99 6.50 4.08
C PHE A 43 -10.47 5.76 2.82
N ASP A 44 -10.95 4.52 2.97
CA ASP A 44 -11.58 3.72 1.92
C ASP A 44 -13.09 4.00 1.77
N GLY A 45 -13.63 4.94 2.56
CA GLY A 45 -15.03 5.29 2.57
C GLY A 45 -15.50 6.01 1.28
N PRO A 46 -16.80 5.96 0.98
CA PRO A 46 -17.36 6.60 -0.21
C PRO A 46 -17.55 8.13 -0.05
N THR A 47 -17.37 8.67 1.16
CA THR A 47 -17.65 10.08 1.47
C THR A 47 -16.63 11.01 0.79
N PRO A 48 -17.07 12.01 0.01
CA PRO A 48 -16.16 13.01 -0.53
C PRO A 48 -15.37 13.71 0.58
N GLY A 49 -14.06 13.85 0.41
CA GLY A 49 -13.17 14.51 1.37
C GLY A 49 -12.52 13.58 2.40
N CYS A 50 -12.98 12.34 2.59
CA CYS A 50 -12.39 11.39 3.56
C CYS A 50 -10.91 11.05 3.29
N LYS A 51 -10.49 11.19 2.02
CA LYS A 51 -9.11 10.99 1.58
C LYS A 51 -8.17 12.13 1.99
N GLY A 52 -8.69 13.32 2.26
CA GLY A 52 -7.87 14.51 2.47
C GLY A 52 -7.14 14.97 1.21
N SER A 53 -5.90 15.42 1.36
CA SER A 53 -5.12 16.05 0.29
C SER A 53 -4.04 15.14 -0.25
N GLU A 54 -4.00 14.96 -1.58
CA GLU A 54 -2.93 14.22 -2.25
C GLU A 54 -1.57 14.88 -2.01
N LEU A 55 -0.59 14.10 -1.55
CA LEU A 55 0.76 14.57 -1.36
C LEU A 55 1.47 14.66 -2.72
N ARG A 56 1.92 15.86 -3.09
CA ARG A 56 2.61 16.14 -4.37
C ARG A 56 4.11 16.42 -4.23
N HIS A 57 4.62 16.47 -3.00
CA HIS A 57 6.00 16.84 -2.73
C HIS A 57 6.96 15.65 -2.96
N GLY A 58 7.53 15.55 -4.16
CA GLY A 58 8.34 14.40 -4.61
C GLY A 58 9.39 13.92 -3.60
N LYS A 59 10.23 14.82 -3.07
CA LYS A 59 11.27 14.43 -2.09
C LYS A 59 10.70 13.77 -0.81
N LEU A 60 9.48 14.16 -0.41
CA LEU A 60 8.83 13.58 0.76
C LEU A 60 8.24 12.21 0.39
N ILE A 61 7.64 12.09 -0.79
CA ILE A 61 7.15 10.81 -1.32
C ILE A 61 8.31 9.81 -1.42
N ASP A 62 9.45 10.21 -1.96
CA ASP A 62 10.65 9.35 -2.06
C ASP A 62 11.14 8.94 -0.67
N PHE A 63 11.06 9.85 0.30
CA PHE A 63 11.44 9.56 1.69
C PHE A 63 10.47 8.57 2.36
N ILE A 64 9.16 8.71 2.10
CA ILE A 64 8.15 7.75 2.54
C ILE A 64 8.45 6.38 1.94
N ALA A 65 8.61 6.30 0.61
CA ALA A 65 8.89 5.08 -0.14
C ALA A 65 10.06 4.26 0.42
N ARG A 66 11.21 4.90 0.68
CA ARG A 66 12.41 4.20 1.20
C ARG A 66 12.28 3.69 2.64
N ASN A 67 11.30 4.20 3.37
CA ASN A 67 11.07 3.92 4.78
C ASN A 67 9.68 3.32 5.04
N TYR A 68 9.02 2.80 3.99
CA TYR A 68 7.72 2.14 4.05
C TYR A 68 7.88 0.63 4.28
N ALA A 69 7.24 0.11 5.34
CA ALA A 69 7.35 -1.28 5.75
C ALA A 69 6.10 -1.76 6.50
N ALA A 70 5.96 -3.07 6.66
CA ALA A 70 4.97 -3.70 7.53
C ALA A 70 5.55 -3.98 8.92
N ASP A 71 4.70 -3.97 9.95
CA ASP A 71 4.99 -4.57 11.25
C ASP A 71 4.48 -6.03 11.32
N THR A 72 4.70 -6.69 12.46
CA THR A 72 4.29 -8.09 12.66
C THR A 72 2.78 -8.31 12.75
N ARG A 73 1.98 -7.24 12.87
CA ARG A 73 0.51 -7.29 12.91
C ARG A 73 -0.10 -7.13 11.51
N GLY A 74 0.72 -6.88 10.49
CA GLY A 74 0.24 -6.54 9.15
C GLY A 74 -0.10 -5.06 8.98
N CYS A 75 0.22 -4.21 9.95
CA CYS A 75 0.05 -2.77 9.83
C CYS A 75 1.22 -2.17 9.07
N TRP A 76 0.92 -1.43 8.01
CA TRP A 76 1.94 -0.76 7.22
C TRP A 76 2.18 0.65 7.72
N TYR A 77 3.44 1.06 7.74
CA TYR A 77 3.88 2.33 8.27
C TYR A 77 5.03 2.92 7.47
N PHE A 78 5.15 4.24 7.55
CA PHE A 78 6.32 5.00 7.17
C PHE A 78 7.13 5.34 8.43
N GLN A 79 8.41 4.99 8.44
CA GLN A 79 9.32 5.34 9.54
C GLN A 79 9.86 6.76 9.38
N ASN A 80 9.27 7.71 10.12
CA ASN A 80 9.67 9.12 10.14
C ASN A 80 10.63 9.40 11.31
N GLY A 81 11.92 9.14 11.10
CA GLY A 81 12.90 9.20 12.20
C GLY A 81 12.55 8.17 13.28
N PRO A 82 12.39 8.55 14.57
CA PRO A 82 12.01 7.60 15.62
C PRO A 82 10.52 7.22 15.61
N GLN A 83 9.67 7.99 14.92
CA GLN A 83 8.22 7.80 14.94
C GLN A 83 7.76 6.88 13.80
N ARG A 84 6.87 5.94 14.09
CA ARG A 84 6.11 5.24 13.04
C ARG A 84 4.84 6.00 12.72
N VAL A 85 4.61 6.25 11.44
CA VAL A 85 3.37 6.82 10.93
C VAL A 85 2.64 5.71 10.19
N PHE A 86 1.62 5.13 10.82
CA PHE A 86 0.81 4.08 10.22
C PHE A 86 -0.06 4.62 9.09
N VAL A 87 -0.26 3.78 8.08
CA VAL A 87 -0.91 4.14 6.82
C VAL A 87 -2.30 3.54 6.76
N GLU A 88 -3.27 4.40 6.47
CA GLU A 88 -4.63 4.02 6.11
C GLU A 88 -4.66 3.59 4.63
N LEU A 89 -5.11 2.38 4.35
CA LEU A 89 -5.07 1.80 3.01
C LEU A 89 -6.45 1.83 2.38
N GLN A 90 -6.53 2.27 1.13
CA GLN A 90 -7.80 2.17 0.39
C GLN A 90 -8.11 0.72 -0.01
N ALA A 91 -7.09 -0.05 -0.37
CA ALA A 91 -7.27 -1.40 -0.93
C ALA A 91 -6.26 -2.39 -0.36
N THR A 92 -4.99 -2.27 -0.75
CA THR A 92 -3.90 -3.16 -0.31
C THR A 92 -2.65 -2.33 -0.01
N PRO A 93 -1.67 -2.89 0.70
CA PRO A 93 -0.48 -2.15 1.09
C PRO A 93 0.47 -1.80 -0.06
N LEU A 94 0.41 -2.58 -1.14
CA LEU A 94 1.20 -2.35 -2.34
C LEU A 94 0.27 -2.13 -3.51
N VAL A 95 0.65 -1.25 -4.43
CA VAL A 95 0.01 -1.14 -5.74
C VAL A 95 1.04 -1.51 -6.79
N TRP A 96 0.74 -2.51 -7.60
CA TRP A 96 1.64 -3.03 -8.61
C TRP A 96 1.52 -2.26 -9.93
N ARG A 97 2.67 -1.87 -10.45
CA ARG A 97 2.87 -1.35 -11.79
C ARG A 97 3.53 -2.42 -12.64
N LEU A 98 2.91 -2.77 -13.76
CA LEU A 98 3.45 -3.74 -14.69
C LEU A 98 4.30 -3.04 -15.75
N GLN A 99 5.40 -3.67 -16.12
CA GLN A 99 6.30 -3.18 -17.16
C GLN A 99 6.11 -4.02 -18.42
N PRO A 100 6.27 -3.41 -19.61
CA PRO A 100 6.43 -4.17 -20.85
C PRO A 100 7.55 -5.22 -20.67
N GLY A 101 7.27 -6.48 -21.03
CA GLY A 101 8.19 -7.61 -20.82
C GLY A 101 7.99 -8.38 -19.51
N GLY A 102 6.93 -8.08 -18.74
CA GLY A 102 6.48 -8.90 -17.60
C GLY A 102 7.08 -8.54 -16.25
N GLY A 103 7.88 -7.47 -16.17
CA GLY A 103 8.42 -6.98 -14.91
C GLY A 103 7.32 -6.40 -14.01
N VAL A 104 7.41 -6.64 -12.70
CA VAL A 104 6.47 -6.11 -11.69
C VAL A 104 7.22 -5.22 -10.72
N GLN A 105 6.70 -4.02 -10.49
CA GLN A 105 7.23 -3.06 -9.50
C GLN A 105 6.10 -2.55 -8.62
N ASP A 106 6.34 -2.30 -7.34
CA ASP A 106 5.36 -1.59 -6.52
C ASP A 106 5.35 -0.08 -6.83
N HIS A 107 4.36 0.62 -6.28
CA HIS A 107 4.23 2.08 -6.34
C HIS A 107 5.41 2.87 -5.76
N THR A 108 6.35 2.20 -5.07
CA THR A 108 7.59 2.79 -4.57
C THR A 108 8.79 2.53 -5.49
N GLY A 109 8.58 1.82 -6.60
CA GLY A 109 9.61 1.48 -7.59
C GLY A 109 10.43 0.23 -7.26
N ARG A 110 10.03 -0.57 -6.26
CA ARG A 110 10.73 -1.81 -5.91
C ARG A 110 10.24 -2.94 -6.80
N THR A 111 11.16 -3.60 -7.49
CA THR A 111 10.87 -4.83 -8.24
C THR A 111 10.52 -5.97 -7.29
N ALA A 112 9.55 -6.79 -7.68
CA ALA A 112 9.10 -7.93 -6.90
C ALA A 112 8.91 -9.18 -7.77
N SER A 113 9.05 -10.35 -7.15
CA SER A 113 8.82 -11.64 -7.79
C SER A 113 7.41 -12.12 -7.48
N VAL A 114 6.57 -12.25 -8.50
CA VAL A 114 5.19 -12.72 -8.36
C VAL A 114 5.18 -14.20 -7.96
N GLN A 115 4.45 -14.52 -6.89
CA GLN A 115 4.27 -15.86 -6.37
C GLN A 115 2.90 -16.44 -6.73
N SER A 116 1.84 -15.63 -6.67
CA SER A 116 0.49 -16.03 -7.06
C SER A 116 -0.34 -14.82 -7.49
N CYS A 117 -1.41 -15.10 -8.21
CA CYS A 117 -2.31 -14.13 -8.83
C CYS A 117 -3.74 -14.43 -8.40
N TRP A 118 -4.50 -13.40 -8.05
CA TRP A 118 -5.85 -13.52 -7.49
C TRP A 118 -6.78 -12.50 -8.14
N LEU A 119 -8.02 -12.89 -8.45
CA LEU A 119 -9.02 -12.03 -9.07
C LEU A 119 -10.27 -12.01 -8.18
N ASP A 120 -10.75 -10.82 -7.84
CA ASP A 120 -12.00 -10.69 -7.10
C ASP A 120 -13.24 -10.60 -8.00
N GLU A 121 -14.41 -10.67 -7.36
CA GLU A 121 -15.73 -10.60 -8.01
C GLU A 121 -16.00 -9.27 -8.73
N THR A 122 -15.18 -8.25 -8.49
CA THR A 122 -15.29 -6.92 -9.11
C THR A 122 -14.28 -6.69 -10.23
N GLY A 123 -13.41 -7.68 -10.49
CA GLY A 123 -12.39 -7.63 -11.53
C GLY A 123 -11.09 -6.96 -11.10
N HIS A 124 -10.85 -6.75 -9.80
CA HIS A 124 -9.53 -6.35 -9.34
C HIS A 124 -8.59 -7.55 -9.31
N LEU A 125 -7.40 -7.35 -9.88
CA LEU A 125 -6.34 -8.33 -9.89
C LEU A 125 -5.32 -8.02 -8.80
N TYR A 126 -4.99 -9.00 -7.97
CA TYR A 126 -4.00 -8.91 -6.91
C TYR A 126 -2.83 -9.84 -7.22
N LEU A 127 -1.62 -9.38 -6.92
CA LEU A 127 -0.42 -10.22 -6.97
C LEU A 127 0.15 -10.34 -5.57
N LEU A 128 0.37 -11.57 -5.13
CA LEU A 128 1.21 -11.85 -3.98
C LEU A 128 2.65 -11.98 -4.48
N SER A 129 3.57 -11.31 -3.80
CA SER A 129 5.00 -11.34 -4.10
C SER A 129 5.83 -11.59 -2.84
N ASP A 130 7.15 -11.66 -3.01
CA ASP A 130 8.12 -11.64 -1.92
C ASP A 130 8.08 -10.36 -1.06
N ALA A 131 7.54 -9.25 -1.58
CA ALA A 131 7.35 -8.02 -0.83
C ALA A 131 5.97 -7.92 -0.13
N GLY A 132 5.02 -8.79 -0.46
CA GLY A 132 3.65 -8.78 0.08
C GLY A 132 2.56 -8.77 -1.00
N LEU A 133 1.31 -8.63 -0.58
CA LEU A 133 0.16 -8.50 -1.46
C LEU A 133 0.03 -7.07 -1.99
N GLY A 134 -0.30 -6.94 -3.28
CA GLY A 134 -0.72 -5.66 -3.84
C GLY A 134 -1.75 -5.78 -4.95
N LEU A 135 -2.45 -4.67 -5.17
CA LEU A 135 -3.44 -4.48 -6.23
C LEU A 135 -2.73 -4.07 -7.53
N VAL A 136 -3.04 -4.72 -8.65
CA VAL A 136 -2.57 -4.28 -9.97
C VAL A 136 -3.26 -2.99 -10.34
N HIS A 137 -2.46 -1.99 -10.69
CA HIS A 137 -2.96 -0.69 -11.09
C HIS A 137 -3.87 -0.82 -12.32
N SER A 138 -5.02 -0.14 -12.32
CA SER A 138 -6.04 -0.31 -13.35
C SER A 138 -5.57 0.04 -14.77
N GLN A 139 -4.62 0.95 -14.91
CA GLN A 139 -4.01 1.27 -16.22
C GLN A 139 -3.16 0.13 -16.81
N ASP A 140 -2.72 -0.81 -15.97
CA ASP A 140 -1.80 -1.86 -16.36
C ASP A 140 -2.52 -3.22 -16.56
N MET A 141 -3.87 -3.23 -16.46
CA MET A 141 -4.69 -4.44 -16.63
C MET A 141 -4.57 -5.07 -18.02
N HIS A 142 -4.22 -4.29 -19.04
CA HIS A 142 -3.93 -4.83 -20.38
C HIS A 142 -2.68 -5.71 -20.38
N LEU A 143 -1.60 -5.28 -19.72
CA LEU A 143 -0.38 -6.10 -19.55
C LEU A 143 -0.64 -7.33 -18.68
N ALA A 144 -1.52 -7.20 -17.70
CA ALA A 144 -1.91 -8.32 -16.87
C ALA A 144 -2.69 -9.38 -17.67
N ALA A 145 -3.62 -8.95 -18.52
CA ALA A 145 -4.34 -9.83 -19.43
C ALA A 145 -3.39 -10.59 -20.35
N ASP A 146 -2.40 -9.90 -20.95
CA ASP A 146 -1.37 -10.56 -21.77
C ASP A 146 -0.63 -11.68 -21.00
N CYS A 147 -0.30 -11.45 -19.73
CA CYS A 147 0.35 -12.46 -18.88
C CYS A 147 -0.55 -13.68 -18.61
N VAL A 148 -1.86 -13.46 -18.45
CA VAL A 148 -2.84 -14.54 -18.25
C VAL A 148 -3.06 -15.32 -19.55
N GLU A 149 -3.22 -14.64 -20.68
CA GLU A 149 -3.41 -15.27 -21.99
C GLU A 149 -2.20 -16.12 -22.41
N GLN A 150 -0.98 -15.70 -22.04
CA GLN A 150 0.25 -16.46 -22.25
C GLN A 150 0.42 -17.62 -21.25
N GLY A 151 -0.48 -17.76 -20.28
CA GLY A 151 -0.41 -18.77 -19.23
C GLY A 151 0.69 -18.55 -18.19
N LEU A 152 1.30 -17.35 -18.15
CA LEU A 152 2.30 -16.98 -17.15
C LEU A 152 1.64 -16.83 -15.78
N TRP A 153 0.43 -16.28 -15.74
CA TRP A 153 -0.37 -16.16 -14.52
C TRP A 153 -1.68 -16.93 -14.67
N GLN A 154 -2.07 -17.57 -13.57
CA GLN A 154 -3.34 -18.29 -13.44
C GLN A 154 -4.08 -17.69 -12.26
N PRO A 155 -4.92 -16.66 -12.48
CA PRO A 155 -5.65 -16.00 -11.41
C PRO A 155 -6.56 -17.00 -10.69
N GLN A 156 -6.50 -16.99 -9.36
CA GLN A 156 -7.40 -17.73 -8.49
C GLN A 156 -8.52 -16.80 -8.00
N ASP A 157 -9.74 -17.31 -7.88
CA ASP A 157 -10.84 -16.52 -7.35
C ASP A 157 -10.61 -16.17 -5.87
N CYS A 158 -10.89 -14.93 -5.50
CA CYS A 158 -10.98 -14.48 -4.12
C CYS A 158 -12.20 -13.58 -3.92
N LEU A 159 -12.58 -13.32 -2.68
CA LEU A 159 -13.57 -12.29 -2.35
C LEU A 159 -12.85 -11.03 -1.89
N GLN A 160 -13.26 -9.87 -2.40
CA GLN A 160 -12.66 -8.59 -2.00
C GLN A 160 -12.74 -8.38 -0.48
N ALA A 161 -13.84 -8.82 0.14
CA ALA A 161 -14.06 -8.70 1.58
C ALA A 161 -13.08 -9.53 2.43
N ASP A 162 -12.55 -10.62 1.88
CA ASP A 162 -11.69 -11.57 2.61
C ASP A 162 -10.20 -11.27 2.41
N ILE A 163 -9.83 -10.40 1.47
CA ILE A 163 -8.45 -10.16 1.07
C ILE A 163 -7.56 -9.71 2.24
N GLU A 164 -8.09 -8.89 3.14
CA GLU A 164 -7.38 -8.37 4.31
C GLU A 164 -7.01 -9.50 5.27
N HIS A 165 -7.97 -10.35 5.60
CA HIS A 165 -7.79 -11.50 6.48
C HIS A 165 -6.92 -12.58 5.82
N GLN A 166 -7.14 -12.87 4.53
CA GLN A 166 -6.44 -13.91 3.79
C GLN A 166 -4.93 -13.64 3.67
N PHE A 167 -4.54 -12.37 3.50
CA PHE A 167 -3.14 -11.98 3.29
C PHE A 167 -2.51 -11.24 4.46
N GLY A 168 -3.23 -11.08 5.58
CA GLY A 168 -2.67 -10.63 6.85
C GLY A 168 -2.14 -9.20 6.84
N PHE A 169 -2.90 -8.27 6.27
CA PHE A 169 -2.64 -6.83 6.40
C PHE A 169 -3.79 -6.14 7.12
N VAL A 170 -3.61 -4.88 7.52
CA VAL A 170 -4.67 -4.09 8.16
C VAL A 170 -4.91 -2.80 7.38
N LYS A 171 -6.14 -2.58 6.92
CA LYS A 171 -6.50 -1.37 6.16
C LYS A 171 -6.52 -0.11 7.01
N SER A 172 -7.04 -0.20 8.23
CA SER A 172 -7.16 0.94 9.14
C SER A 172 -6.50 0.63 10.49
N PRO A 173 -5.18 0.86 10.63
CA PRO A 173 -4.48 0.65 11.90
C PRO A 173 -5.02 1.49 13.07
N GLN A 174 -5.70 2.61 12.80
CA GLN A 174 -6.36 3.44 13.82
C GLN A 174 -7.51 2.71 14.54
N MET A 175 -8.07 1.66 13.94
CA MET A 175 -9.23 0.92 14.44
C MET A 175 -8.86 -0.38 15.19
N LEU A 176 -7.57 -0.64 15.42
CA LEU A 176 -7.05 -1.79 16.17
C LEU A 176 -7.02 -1.55 17.70
#